data_AF-A0A937ZFR4-F1
#
_entry.id   AF-A0A937ZFR4-F1
#
_cell.length_a   1.000
_cell.length_b   1.000
_cell.length_c   1.000
_cell.angle_alpha   90.00
_cell.angle_beta   90.00
_cell.angle_gamma   90.00
#
_symmetry.space_group_name_H-M   'P 1'
#
loop_
_entity.id
_entity.type
_entity.pdbx_description
1 polymer ?
#
loop_
_entity_poly.entity_id
_entity_poly.type
_entity_poly.pdbx_seq_one_letter_code
_entity_poly.pdbx_strand_id
1 'polypeptide(L)'
;MFDVVVTVLAILPIGFPAVPWFFGARWGARGVWLSTGLSVVILLGLFPTLFWVACDACGQGAIAIFLLGAIWIASAMLTVTSAVIAYYKFKFSR
;
A
#
# COMPACT_ATOMS: atom_id res chain seq x y z
N MET A 1 8.78 17.89 11.60
CA MET A 1 7.53 17.52 10.87
C MET A 1 7.85 16.60 9.70
N PHE A 2 8.82 16.96 8.85
CA PHE A 2 9.28 16.14 7.73
C PHE A 2 9.61 14.68 8.12
N ASP A 3 10.43 14.46 9.15
CA ASP A 3 10.79 13.10 9.61
C ASP A 3 9.60 12.25 10.03
N VAL A 4 8.62 12.86 10.72
CA VAL A 4 7.41 12.15 11.17
C VAL A 4 6.58 11.72 9.96
N VAL A 5 6.42 12.63 8.98
CA VAL A 5 5.66 12.35 7.75
C VAL A 5 6.36 11.26 6.92
N VAL A 6 7.68 11.36 6.75
CA VAL A 6 8.49 10.34 6.04
C VAL A 6 8.41 8.98 6.75
N THR A 7 8.49 8.95 8.09
CA THR A 7 8.42 7.72 8.87
C THR A 7 7.04 7.05 8.74
N VAL A 8 5.95 7.83 8.82
CA VAL A 8 4.59 7.32 8.62
C VAL A 8 4.42 6.77 7.20
N LEU A 9 4.87 7.52 6.19
CA LEU A 9 4.78 7.09 4.78
C LEU A 9 5.68 5.89 4.45
N ALA A 10 6.73 5.63 5.24
CA ALA A 10 7.56 4.44 5.10
C ALA A 10 6.91 3.19 5.72
N ILE A 11 6.21 3.33 6.85
CA ILE A 11 5.64 2.21 7.61
C ILE A 11 4.25 1.80 7.08
N LEU A 12 3.42 2.78 6.73
CA LEU A 12 2.06 2.56 6.20
C LEU A 12 1.99 1.52 5.06
N PRO A 13 2.85 1.56 4.01
CA PRO A 13 2.84 0.58 2.92
C PRO A 13 3.05 -0.88 3.37
N ILE A 14 3.65 -1.12 4.53
CA ILE A 14 3.95 -2.47 5.02
C ILE A 14 2.67 -3.24 5.41
N GLY A 15 1.61 -2.53 5.82
CA GLY A 15 0.36 -3.15 6.27
C GLY A 15 -0.60 -3.55 5.14
N PHE A 16 -0.53 -2.91 3.97
CA PHE A 16 -1.50 -3.13 2.88
C PHE A 16 -1.52 -4.56 2.33
N PRO A 17 -0.39 -5.27 2.18
CA PRO A 17 -0.42 -6.66 1.70
C PRO A 17 -1.19 -7.63 2.60
N ALA A 18 -1.38 -7.29 3.88
CA ALA A 18 -2.15 -8.12 4.81
C ALA A 18 -3.67 -7.88 4.71
N VAL A 19 -4.10 -6.72 4.20
CA VAL A 19 -5.52 -6.32 4.11
C VAL A 19 -6.39 -7.34 3.35
N PRO A 20 -5.99 -7.86 2.17
CA PRO A 20 -6.78 -8.86 1.45
C PRO A 20 -7.03 -10.15 2.22
N TRP A 21 -6.14 -10.51 3.16
CA TRP A 21 -6.29 -11.71 3.98
C TRP A 21 -7.30 -11.54 5.09
N PHE A 22 -7.28 -10.41 5.80
CA PHE A 22 -8.26 -10.09 6.84
C PHE A 22 -9.68 -10.02 6.27
N PHE A 23 -9.83 -9.34 5.13
CA PHE A 23 -11.12 -9.20 4.47
C PHE A 23 -11.56 -10.49 3.77
N GLY A 24 -10.63 -11.28 3.24
CA GLY A 24 -10.91 -12.62 2.73
C GLY A 24 -11.40 -13.59 3.80
N ALA A 25 -10.85 -13.53 5.02
CA ALA A 25 -11.31 -14.35 6.14
C ALA A 25 -12.75 -14.00 6.57
N ARG A 26 -13.12 -12.71 6.54
CA ARG A 26 -14.44 -12.24 6.98
C ARG A 26 -15.53 -12.34 5.90
N TRP A 27 -15.21 -12.02 4.65
CA TRP A 27 -16.18 -11.87 3.56
C TRP A 27 -15.88 -12.71 2.32
N GLY A 28 -14.92 -13.64 2.40
CA GLY A 28 -14.56 -14.56 1.33
C GLY A 28 -13.95 -13.85 0.11
N ALA A 29 -14.02 -14.52 -1.04
CA ALA A 29 -13.38 -14.08 -2.28
C ALA A 29 -13.80 -12.67 -2.77
N ARG A 30 -15.03 -12.23 -2.48
CA ARG A 30 -15.49 -10.86 -2.80
C ARG A 30 -14.84 -9.80 -1.89
N GLY A 31 -14.67 -10.13 -0.61
CA GLY A 31 -14.00 -9.26 0.37
C GLY A 31 -12.55 -8.97 0.00
N VAL A 32 -11.84 -9.97 -0.54
CA VAL A 32 -10.47 -9.84 -1.04
C VAL A 32 -10.39 -8.69 -2.06
N TRP A 33 -11.12 -8.79 -3.18
CA TRP A 33 -11.03 -7.80 -4.26
C TRP A 33 -11.50 -6.39 -3.88
N LEU A 34 -12.55 -6.27 -3.07
CA LEU A 34 -13.01 -4.97 -2.56
C LEU A 34 -11.93 -4.29 -1.71
N SER A 35 -11.29 -5.06 -0.82
CA SER A 35 -10.24 -4.56 0.06
C SER A 35 -8.94 -4.24 -0.68
N THR A 36 -8.63 -4.99 -1.75
CA THR A 36 -7.49 -4.71 -2.64
C THR A 36 -7.73 -3.43 -3.43
N GLY A 37 -8.92 -3.26 -4.01
CA GLY A 37 -9.26 -2.04 -4.74
C GLY A 37 -9.13 -0.80 -3.86
N LEU A 38 -9.67 -0.84 -2.65
CA LEU A 38 -9.58 0.25 -1.68
C LEU A 38 -8.12 0.53 -1.25
N SER A 39 -7.35 -0.53 -0.99
CA SER A 39 -5.91 -0.43 -0.67
C SER A 39 -5.11 0.26 -1.78
N VAL A 40 -5.35 -0.13 -3.03
CA VAL A 40 -4.66 0.46 -4.21
C VAL A 40 -5.07 1.92 -4.40
N VAL A 41 -6.35 2.26 -4.22
CA VAL A 41 -6.81 3.65 -4.29
C VAL A 41 -6.15 4.52 -3.22
N ILE A 42 -6.01 4.03 -1.98
CA ILE A 42 -5.30 4.76 -0.93
C ILE A 42 -3.82 4.91 -1.27
N LEU A 43 -3.17 3.85 -1.75
CA LEU A 43 -1.76 3.89 -2.17
C LEU A 43 -1.53 4.91 -3.30
N LEU A 44 -2.39 4.93 -4.32
CA LEU A 44 -2.29 5.87 -5.43
C LEU A 44 -2.70 7.30 -5.04
N GLY A 45 -3.69 7.44 -4.17
CA GLY A 45 -4.20 8.75 -3.72
C GLY A 45 -3.25 9.47 -2.75
N LEU A 46 -2.48 8.73 -1.95
CA LEU A 46 -1.48 9.31 -1.05
C LEU A 46 -0.11 9.50 -1.71
N PHE A 47 0.16 8.85 -2.84
CA PHE A 47 1.42 8.99 -3.59
C PHE A 47 1.78 10.45 -3.95
N PRO A 48 0.86 11.33 -4.38
CA PRO A 48 1.16 12.76 -4.61
C PRO A 48 1.66 13.50 -3.37
N THR A 49 1.26 13.06 -2.17
CA THR A 49 1.72 13.65 -0.89
C THR A 49 3.22 13.48 -0.71
N LEU A 50 3.82 12.41 -1.25
CA LEU A 50 5.27 12.20 -1.25
C LEU A 50 6.00 13.33 -1.99
N PHE A 51 5.43 13.78 -3.11
CA PHE A 51 6.01 14.87 -3.92
C PHE A 51 5.80 16.23 -3.27
N TRP A 52 4.64 16.45 -2.66
CA TRP A 52 4.35 17.69 -1.95
C TRP A 52 5.34 17.93 -0.80
N VAL A 53 5.54 16.91 0.05
CA VAL A 53 6.41 16.99 1.23
C VAL A 53 7.88 17.11 0.84
N ALA A 54 8.28 16.46 -0.26
CA ALA A 54 9.64 16.53 -0.77
C ALA A 54 10.00 17.88 -1.42
N CYS A 55 9.01 18.63 -1.93
CA CYS A 55 9.24 19.94 -2.53
C CYS A 55 9.65 21.00 -1.49
N ASP A 56 9.16 20.86 -0.26
CA ASP A 56 9.45 21.78 0.86
C ASP A 56 10.87 21.58 1.44
N ALA A 57 11.44 20.38 1.29
CA ALA A 57 12.77 20.01 1.78
C ALA A 57 13.78 19.92 0.62
N CYS A 58 14.24 21.06 0.13
CA CYS A 58 15.21 21.19 -0.97
C CYS A 58 16.45 20.28 -0.73
N GLY A 59 16.60 19.21 -1.51
CA GLY A 59 17.71 18.24 -1.46
C GLY A 59 17.35 16.90 -0.80
N GLN A 60 16.92 16.89 0.47
CA GLN A 60 16.53 15.65 1.18
C GLN A 60 15.24 15.03 0.63
N GLY A 61 14.32 15.86 0.14
CA GLY A 61 13.07 15.39 -0.48
C GLY A 61 13.30 14.50 -1.70
N ALA A 62 14.34 14.77 -2.50
CA ALA A 62 14.64 13.99 -3.70
C ALA A 62 15.00 12.53 -3.37
N ILE A 63 15.89 12.32 -2.39
CA ILE A 63 16.29 10.97 -1.94
C ILE A 63 15.09 10.25 -1.31
N ALA A 64 14.27 10.97 -0.54
CA ALA A 64 13.06 10.43 0.05
C ALA A 64 12.04 9.96 -1.01
N ILE A 65 11.85 10.70 -2.10
CA ILE A 65 10.96 10.30 -3.20
C ILE A 65 11.42 9.01 -3.86
N PHE A 66 12.71 8.85 -4.17
CA PHE A 66 13.20 7.65 -4.84
C PHE A 66 13.04 6.39 -3.98
N LEU A 67 13.33 6.49 -2.68
CA LEU A 67 13.18 5.37 -1.75
C LEU A 67 11.71 5.09 -1.43
N LEU A 68 10.94 6.11 -1.05
CA LEU A 68 9.52 5.94 -0.70
C LEU A 68 8.71 5.54 -1.92
N GLY A 69 8.96 6.14 -3.08
CA GLY A 69 8.27 5.79 -4.33
C GLY A 69 8.45 4.31 -4.67
N ALA A 70 9.67 3.78 -4.55
CA ALA A 70 9.93 2.36 -4.76
C ALA A 70 9.20 1.47 -3.74
N ILE A 71 9.19 1.85 -2.45
CA ILE A 71 8.47 1.12 -1.39
C ILE A 71 6.95 1.09 -1.68
N TRP A 72 6.39 2.20 -2.13
CA TRP A 72 4.96 2.32 -2.41
C TRP A 72 4.54 1.50 -3.64
N ILE A 73 5.34 1.53 -4.70
CA ILE A 73 5.12 0.69 -5.89
C ILE A 73 5.25 -0.79 -5.52
N ALA A 74 6.29 -1.17 -4.79
CA ALA A 74 6.50 -2.54 -4.32
C ALA A 74 5.32 -3.00 -3.45
N SER A 75 4.85 -2.16 -2.53
CA SER A 75 3.68 -2.45 -1.70
C SER A 75 2.40 -2.62 -2.52
N ALA A 76 2.16 -1.79 -3.53
CA ALA A 76 1.02 -1.97 -4.42
C ALA A 76 1.08 -3.31 -5.16
N MET A 77 2.25 -3.67 -5.71
CA MET A 77 2.44 -4.96 -6.38
C MET A 77 2.27 -6.14 -5.42
N LEU A 78 2.83 -6.05 -4.21
CA LEU A 78 2.70 -7.07 -3.17
C LEU A 78 1.26 -7.20 -2.70
N THR A 79 0.49 -6.11 -2.62
CA THR A 79 -0.92 -6.11 -2.24
C THR A 79 -1.79 -6.77 -3.31
N VAL A 80 -1.51 -6.54 -4.59
CA VAL A 80 -2.20 -7.24 -5.69
C VAL A 80 -1.82 -8.72 -5.69
N THR A 81 -0.53 -9.04 -5.52
CA THR A 81 -0.06 -10.43 -5.47
C THR A 81 -0.68 -11.18 -4.28
N SER A 82 -0.70 -10.56 -3.10
CA SER A 82 -1.29 -11.14 -1.90
C SER A 82 -2.80 -11.34 -2.05
N ALA A 83 -3.48 -10.41 -2.73
CA ALA A 83 -4.90 -10.53 -3.06
C ALA A 83 -5.18 -11.72 -3.99
N VAL A 84 -4.36 -11.93 -5.02
CA VAL A 84 -4.51 -13.09 -5.92
C VAL A 84 -4.36 -14.39 -5.13
N ILE A 85 -3.34 -14.50 -4.28
CA ILE A 85 -3.12 -15.69 -3.43
C ILE A 85 -4.30 -15.90 -2.46
N ALA A 86 -4.71 -14.84 -1.76
CA ALA A 86 -5.83 -14.88 -0.83
C ALA A 86 -7.14 -15.28 -1.53
N TYR A 87 -7.40 -14.73 -2.73
CA TYR A 87 -8.57 -15.06 -3.53
C TYR A 87 -8.64 -16.56 -3.84
N TYR A 88 -7.55 -17.17 -4.32
CA TYR A 88 -7.52 -18.60 -4.61
C TYR A 88 -7.75 -19.43 -3.35
N LYS A 89 -7.12 -19.06 -2.23
CA LYS A 89 -7.36 -19.72 -0.94
C LYS A 89 -8.83 -19.67 -0.54
N PHE A 90 -9.46 -18.50 -0.53
CA PHE A 90 -10.83 -18.35 -0.03
C PHE A 90 -11.91 -18.77 -1.04
N LYS A 91 -11.57 -18.89 -2.33
CA LYS A 91 -12.47 -19.40 -3.36
C LYS A 91 -12.52 -20.93 -3.38
N PHE A 92 -11.37 -21.60 -3.23
CA PHE A 92 -11.27 -23.07 -3.32
C PHE A 92 -11.33 -23.78 -1.96
N SER A 93 -11.27 -23.05 -0.84
CA SER A 93 -11.37 -23.62 0.51
C SER A 93 -12.80 -23.62 1.08
N ARG A 94 -13.81 -23.27 0.27
CA ARG A 94 -15.24 -23.46 0.57
C ARG A 94 -15.77 -24.57 -0.34
#